data_AF-A0A1Z2L5J5-F1
#
_entry.id   AF-A0A1Z2L5J5-F1
#
_cell.length_a   1.000
_cell.length_b   1.000
_cell.length_c   1.000
_cell.angle_alpha   90.00
_cell.angle_beta   90.00
_cell.angle_gamma   90.00
#
_symmetry.space_group_name_H-M   'P 1'
#
loop_
_entity.id
_entity.type
_entity.pdbx_description
1 polymer ?
#
loop_
_entity_poly.entity_id
_entity_poly.type
_entity_poly.pdbx_seq_one_letter_code
_entity_poly.pdbx_strand_id
1 'polypeptide(L)'
;MAASAAAVLAGGLAAGPAAAESRVAAETCQSPRTITDTGGEVTYTECQRTYKGKRQSSVRMYLWDRAYCADPFARVLIGSYDVTYTYFDPVSPGRSPKYETGWHNGADAKVWFEVRRTCHGGDLA
;
A
#
# COMPACT_ATOMS: atom_id res chain seq x y z
N MET A 1 19.94 73.82 15.18
CA MET A 1 20.19 72.40 15.54
C MET A 1 18.84 71.75 15.85
N ALA A 2 18.75 70.46 15.58
CA ALA A 2 17.57 69.65 15.23
C ALA A 2 16.30 69.78 16.10
N ALA A 3 15.15 69.72 15.41
CA ALA A 3 13.85 69.30 15.94
C ALA A 3 13.76 67.76 15.95
N SER A 4 12.98 67.17 16.85
CA SER A 4 12.57 65.77 16.74
C SER A 4 11.20 65.56 17.38
N ALA A 5 10.18 65.47 16.52
CA ALA A 5 8.87 64.92 16.82
C ALA A 5 8.92 63.41 16.57
N ALA A 6 8.57 62.60 17.56
CA ALA A 6 8.44 61.16 17.41
C ALA A 6 7.04 60.81 16.90
N ALA A 7 6.98 60.31 15.66
CA ALA A 7 5.78 59.81 15.02
C ALA A 7 5.45 58.37 15.46
N VAL A 8 4.17 58.13 15.69
CA VAL A 8 3.54 56.84 15.98
C VAL A 8 3.51 55.98 14.71
N LEU A 9 3.91 54.71 14.79
CA LEU A 9 3.64 53.71 13.75
C LEU A 9 3.02 52.47 14.39
N ALA A 10 1.69 52.39 14.30
CA ALA A 10 0.92 51.17 14.45
C ALA A 10 1.10 50.33 13.18
N GLY A 11 1.90 49.26 13.27
CA GLY A 11 2.07 48.27 12.19
C GLY A 11 1.14 47.08 12.43
N GLY A 12 0.11 46.95 11.59
CA GLY A 12 -0.83 45.84 11.61
C GLY A 12 -0.15 44.50 11.36
N LEU A 13 -0.47 43.51 12.19
CA LEU A 13 -0.15 42.10 11.94
C LEU A 13 -1.06 41.61 10.80
N ALA A 14 -0.52 41.58 9.59
CA ALA A 14 -1.15 40.86 8.48
C ALA A 14 -1.17 39.36 8.83
N ALA A 15 -2.36 38.83 9.13
CA ALA A 15 -2.58 37.40 9.23
C ALA A 15 -2.27 36.77 7.86
N GLY A 16 -1.13 36.09 7.75
CA GLY A 16 -0.77 35.32 6.58
C GLY A 16 -1.82 34.23 6.30
N PRO A 17 -1.98 33.80 5.03
CA PRO A 17 -2.95 32.78 4.68
C PRO A 17 -2.62 31.50 5.45
N ALA A 18 -3.59 31.00 6.20
CA ALA A 18 -3.50 29.71 6.88
C ALA A 18 -3.14 28.65 5.83
N ALA A 19 -1.98 28.04 6.00
CA ALA A 19 -1.56 26.92 5.18
C ALA A 19 -2.67 25.87 5.23
N ALA A 20 -3.26 25.55 4.09
CA ALA A 20 -4.26 24.51 3.99
C ALA A 20 -3.62 23.20 4.46
N GLU A 21 -3.94 22.80 5.69
CA GLU A 21 -3.59 21.48 6.20
C GLU A 21 -4.06 20.46 5.17
N SER A 22 -3.12 19.68 4.66
CA SER A 22 -3.43 18.72 3.62
C SER A 22 -4.25 17.58 4.24
N ARG A 23 -5.57 17.72 4.19
CA ARG A 23 -6.52 16.75 4.73
C ARG A 23 -6.34 15.45 3.96
N VAL A 24 -5.96 14.39 4.68
CA VAL A 24 -6.03 13.02 4.18
C VAL A 24 -7.50 12.67 4.11
N ALA A 25 -8.02 12.33 2.94
CA ALA A 25 -9.37 11.79 2.85
C ALA A 25 -9.42 10.44 3.58
N ALA A 26 -10.57 10.12 4.18
CA ALA A 26 -10.79 8.84 4.82
C ALA A 26 -10.47 7.67 3.86
N GLU A 27 -9.85 6.63 4.40
CA GLU A 27 -9.57 5.40 3.68
C GLU A 27 -10.88 4.66 3.37
N THR A 28 -11.02 4.20 2.13
CA THR A 28 -12.12 3.32 1.70
C THR A 28 -11.52 2.00 1.23
N CYS A 29 -11.90 0.90 1.88
CA CYS A 29 -11.49 -0.44 1.48
C CYS A 29 -12.61 -1.17 0.78
N GLN A 30 -12.26 -1.91 -0.27
CA GLN A 30 -13.18 -2.82 -0.94
C GLN A 30 -13.40 -4.08 -0.10
N SER A 31 -14.45 -4.83 -0.42
CA SER A 31 -14.60 -6.18 0.12
C SER A 31 -13.39 -7.05 -0.25
N PRO A 32 -12.95 -7.96 0.63
CA PRO A 32 -11.87 -8.89 0.30
C PRO A 32 -12.16 -9.68 -0.98
N ARG A 33 -11.11 -9.90 -1.77
CA ARG A 33 -11.11 -10.70 -2.98
C ARG A 33 -10.17 -11.87 -2.80
N THR A 34 -10.49 -12.99 -3.44
CA THR A 34 -9.68 -14.21 -3.36
C THR A 34 -9.35 -14.69 -4.77
N ILE A 35 -8.07 -15.01 -5.00
CA ILE A 35 -7.60 -15.70 -6.20
C ILE A 35 -7.04 -17.03 -5.73
N THR A 36 -7.47 -18.12 -6.36
CA THR A 36 -7.07 -19.48 -6.00
C THR A 36 -6.40 -20.12 -7.20
N ASP A 37 -5.35 -20.90 -6.95
CA ASP A 37 -4.70 -21.76 -7.93
C ASP A 37 -4.41 -23.12 -7.28
N THR A 38 -3.99 -24.11 -8.08
CA THR A 38 -3.72 -25.47 -7.62
C THR A 38 -2.59 -25.47 -6.61
N GLY A 39 -2.95 -25.56 -5.33
CA GLY A 39 -2.02 -25.63 -4.21
C GLY A 39 -1.83 -24.33 -3.45
N GLY A 40 -2.49 -23.25 -3.83
CA GLY A 40 -2.40 -22.00 -3.07
C GLY A 40 -3.56 -21.03 -3.27
N GLU A 41 -3.57 -20.00 -2.45
CA GLU A 41 -4.56 -18.93 -2.51
C GLU A 41 -3.94 -17.59 -2.11
N VAL A 42 -4.37 -16.49 -2.72
CA VAL A 42 -4.23 -15.15 -2.15
C VAL A 42 -5.60 -14.59 -1.80
N THR A 43 -5.73 -14.06 -0.58
CA THR A 43 -6.86 -13.21 -0.20
C THR A 43 -6.35 -11.81 0.03
N TYR A 44 -6.93 -10.82 -0.64
CA TYR A 44 -6.49 -9.43 -0.56
C TYR A 44 -7.64 -8.43 -0.50
N THR A 45 -7.37 -7.28 0.11
CA THR A 45 -8.24 -6.12 0.13
C THR A 45 -7.47 -4.93 -0.40
N GLU A 46 -8.04 -4.25 -1.39
CA GLU A 46 -7.55 -2.97 -1.85
C GLU A 46 -8.22 -1.84 -1.06
N CYS A 47 -7.41 -0.91 -0.58
CA CYS A 47 -7.85 0.30 0.09
C CYS A 47 -7.36 1.53 -0.67
N GLN A 48 -8.21 2.53 -0.78
CA GLN A 48 -7.95 3.78 -1.51
C GLN A 48 -8.07 4.98 -0.57
N ARG A 49 -7.28 6.01 -0.82
CA ARG A 49 -7.40 7.33 -0.16
C ARG A 49 -6.98 8.45 -1.11
N THR A 50 -7.27 9.68 -0.69
CA THR A 50 -6.69 10.88 -1.31
C THR A 50 -5.75 11.56 -0.31
N TYR A 51 -4.51 11.78 -0.72
CA TYR A 51 -3.48 12.46 0.07
C TYR A 51 -2.82 13.55 -0.77
N LYS A 52 -2.81 14.80 -0.29
CA LYS A 52 -2.24 15.95 -1.04
C LYS A 52 -2.77 16.07 -2.47
N GLY A 53 -4.08 15.85 -2.66
CA GLY A 53 -4.75 15.90 -3.96
C GLY A 53 -4.42 14.72 -4.90
N LYS A 54 -3.65 13.73 -4.43
CA LYS A 54 -3.29 12.53 -5.21
C LYS A 54 -4.05 11.32 -4.70
N ARG A 55 -4.58 10.52 -5.63
CA ARG A 55 -5.15 9.20 -5.29
C ARG A 55 -4.01 8.25 -4.96
N GLN A 56 -4.18 7.55 -3.84
CA GLN A 56 -3.27 6.52 -3.39
C GLN A 56 -4.03 5.24 -3.11
N SER A 57 -3.37 4.11 -3.36
CA SER A 57 -3.90 2.79 -3.07
C SER A 57 -2.91 1.99 -2.22
N SER A 58 -3.44 1.04 -1.47
CA SER A 58 -2.70 0.08 -0.66
C SER A 58 -3.39 -1.27 -0.76
N VAL A 59 -2.63 -2.36 -0.74
CA VAL A 59 -3.14 -3.72 -0.68
C VAL A 59 -2.75 -4.34 0.65
N ARG A 60 -3.73 -4.91 1.34
CA ARG A 60 -3.55 -5.83 2.47
C ARG A 60 -3.81 -7.24 1.97
N MET A 61 -2.92 -8.19 2.20
CA MET A 61 -3.09 -9.55 1.68
C MET A 61 -2.58 -10.63 2.62
N TYR A 62 -3.03 -11.85 2.36
CA TYR A 62 -2.53 -13.09 2.91
C TYR A 62 -2.30 -14.08 1.77
N LEU A 63 -1.18 -14.78 1.80
CA LEU A 63 -0.91 -15.94 0.95
C LEU A 63 -1.23 -17.20 1.74
N TRP A 64 -1.75 -18.22 1.08
CA TRP A 64 -2.05 -19.50 1.69
C TRP A 64 -1.36 -20.59 0.88
N ASP A 65 -0.45 -21.29 1.53
CA ASP A 65 0.12 -22.52 1.00
C ASP A 65 -0.79 -23.69 1.41
N ARG A 66 -1.45 -24.30 0.42
CA ARG A 66 -2.43 -25.38 0.62
C ARG A 66 -1.94 -26.73 0.10
N ALA A 67 -0.75 -26.80 -0.48
CA ALA A 67 -0.22 -28.05 -1.01
C ALA A 67 1.25 -28.22 -0.67
N TYR A 68 1.70 -29.47 -0.67
CA TYR A 68 3.11 -29.77 -0.51
C TYR A 68 3.93 -29.11 -1.64
N CYS A 69 4.90 -28.28 -1.24
CA CYS A 69 5.77 -27.46 -2.10
C CYS A 69 5.04 -26.57 -3.10
N ALA A 70 4.04 -25.80 -2.67
CA ALA A 70 3.32 -24.93 -3.59
C ALA A 70 4.00 -23.56 -3.78
N ASP A 71 4.85 -23.09 -2.86
CA ASP A 71 5.52 -21.77 -2.90
C ASP A 71 4.67 -20.67 -3.57
N PRO A 72 3.50 -20.34 -2.99
CA PRO A 72 2.62 -19.31 -3.52
C PRO A 72 3.30 -17.95 -3.52
N PHE A 73 3.08 -17.19 -4.60
CA PHE A 73 3.50 -15.79 -4.68
C PHE A 73 2.42 -14.90 -5.24
N ALA A 74 2.39 -13.65 -4.78
CA ALA A 74 1.55 -12.60 -5.35
C ALA A 74 2.38 -11.39 -5.73
N ARG A 75 2.18 -10.91 -6.96
CA ARG A 75 2.73 -9.64 -7.45
C ARG A 75 1.67 -8.56 -7.32
N VAL A 76 2.06 -7.39 -6.85
CA VAL A 76 1.18 -6.22 -6.73
C VAL A 76 1.78 -5.02 -7.44
N LEU A 77 1.00 -4.44 -8.35
CA LEU A 77 1.32 -3.19 -9.04
C LEU A 77 0.33 -2.09 -8.64
N ILE A 78 0.84 -0.96 -8.17
CA ILE A 78 0.09 0.26 -7.85
C ILE A 78 0.82 1.45 -8.47
N GLY A 79 0.33 1.95 -9.61
CA GLY A 79 1.06 2.98 -10.36
C GLY A 79 2.44 2.47 -10.80
N SER A 80 3.52 3.06 -10.27
CA SER A 80 4.90 2.62 -10.51
C SER A 80 5.48 1.74 -9.40
N TYR A 81 4.73 1.50 -8.32
CA TYR A 81 5.13 0.59 -7.25
C TYR A 81 4.82 -0.85 -7.67
N ASP A 82 5.84 -1.71 -7.68
CA ASP A 82 5.77 -3.11 -8.10
C ASP A 82 6.54 -3.97 -7.11
N VAL A 83 5.85 -4.95 -6.51
CA VAL A 83 6.42 -5.82 -5.47
C VAL A 83 5.88 -7.23 -5.60
N THR A 84 6.70 -8.21 -5.25
CA THR A 84 6.29 -9.61 -5.13
C THR A 84 6.41 -10.05 -3.68
N TYR A 85 5.36 -10.68 -3.15
CA TYR A 85 5.37 -11.38 -1.88
C TYR A 85 5.35 -12.87 -2.15
N THR A 86 6.15 -13.63 -1.39
CA THR A 86 6.16 -15.08 -1.40
C THR A 86 5.81 -15.59 -0.01
N TYR A 87 5.29 -16.81 0.08
CA TYR A 87 5.14 -17.49 1.35
C TYR A 87 5.38 -18.98 1.13
N PHE A 88 6.37 -19.52 1.82
CA PHE A 88 6.67 -20.94 1.78
C PHE A 88 6.86 -21.45 3.20
N ASP A 89 6.04 -22.42 3.58
CA ASP A 89 6.20 -23.15 4.84
C ASP A 89 6.25 -24.66 4.54
N PRO A 90 7.46 -25.25 4.52
CA PRO A 90 7.62 -26.68 4.20
C PRO A 90 7.13 -27.59 5.32
N VAL A 91 6.85 -27.05 6.51
CA VAL A 91 6.54 -27.83 7.72
C VAL A 91 5.05 -27.77 8.05
N SER A 92 4.35 -26.70 7.67
CA SER A 92 2.93 -26.52 7.93
C SER A 92 2.19 -25.86 6.76
N PRO A 93 1.17 -26.52 6.17
CA PRO A 93 0.27 -25.84 5.26
C PRO A 93 -0.48 -24.76 6.04
N GLY A 94 -0.30 -23.50 5.63
CA GLY A 94 -0.62 -22.38 6.49
C GLY A 94 -0.82 -21.09 5.73
N ARG A 95 -1.50 -20.16 6.39
CA ARG A 95 -1.67 -18.80 5.91
C ARG A 95 -0.48 -17.96 6.37
N SER A 96 0.07 -17.17 5.47
CA SER A 96 1.12 -16.19 5.75
C SER A 96 0.71 -15.20 6.83
N PRO A 97 1.67 -14.49 7.43
CA PRO A 97 1.40 -13.21 8.08
C PRO A 97 0.69 -12.25 7.10
N LYS A 98 0.05 -11.22 7.65
CA LYS A 98 -0.53 -10.14 6.84
C LYS A 98 0.59 -9.37 6.14
N TYR A 99 0.54 -9.29 4.82
CA TYR A 99 1.36 -8.37 4.05
C TYR A 99 0.59 -7.08 3.77
N GLU A 100 1.27 -5.95 3.85
CA GLU A 100 0.71 -4.64 3.49
C GLU A 100 1.70 -3.89 2.61
N THR A 101 1.23 -3.36 1.48
CA THR A 101 2.10 -2.59 0.58
C THR A 101 2.44 -1.20 1.13
N GLY A 102 1.60 -0.66 2.02
CA GLY A 102 1.59 0.77 2.31
C GLY A 102 0.95 1.57 1.16
N TRP A 103 0.99 2.89 1.28
CA TRP A 103 0.28 3.81 0.38
C TRP A 103 1.13 4.28 -0.79
N HIS A 104 0.68 3.95 -2.01
CA HIS A 104 1.38 4.28 -3.25
C HIS A 104 0.50 5.09 -4.19
N ASN A 105 1.11 5.96 -4.99
CA ASN A 105 0.36 6.75 -5.97
C ASN A 105 -0.17 5.84 -7.08
N GLY A 106 -1.49 5.84 -7.26
CA GLY A 106 -2.18 4.93 -8.18
C GLY A 106 -3.64 4.82 -7.76
N ALA A 107 -4.54 4.86 -8.73
CA ALA A 107 -5.97 4.81 -8.46
C ALA A 107 -6.44 3.41 -8.08
N ASP A 108 -5.77 2.37 -8.61
CA ASP A 108 -6.16 0.97 -8.44
C ASP A 108 -4.91 0.08 -8.28
N ALA A 109 -5.08 -1.06 -7.61
CA ALA A 109 -4.07 -2.10 -7.52
C ALA A 109 -4.35 -3.23 -8.51
N LYS A 110 -3.30 -3.76 -9.12
CA LYS A 110 -3.35 -5.03 -9.87
C LYS A 110 -2.65 -6.09 -9.06
N VAL A 111 -3.33 -7.21 -8.81
CA VAL A 111 -2.81 -8.34 -8.05
C VAL A 111 -2.81 -9.56 -8.96
N TRP A 112 -1.65 -10.18 -9.11
CA TRP A 112 -1.47 -11.48 -9.76
C TRP A 112 -1.10 -12.51 -8.71
N PHE A 113 -1.51 -13.74 -8.95
CA PHE A 113 -1.26 -14.87 -8.07
C PHE A 113 -0.86 -16.07 -8.89
N GLU A 114 0.20 -16.73 -8.47
CA GLU A 114 0.74 -17.93 -9.08
C GLU A 114 1.37 -18.81 -7.99
N VAL A 115 1.52 -20.10 -8.30
CA VAL A 115 2.02 -21.13 -7.40
C VAL A 115 3.21 -21.81 -8.08
N ARG A 116 4.37 -21.88 -7.40
CA ARG A 116 5.58 -22.54 -7.92
C ARG A 116 5.79 -23.89 -7.24
N ARG A 117 5.91 -24.96 -8.03
CA ARG A 117 6.21 -26.29 -7.47
C ARG A 117 7.70 -26.43 -7.16
N THR A 118 8.07 -26.38 -5.87
CA THR A 118 9.49 -26.34 -5.44
C THR A 118 9.92 -27.53 -4.56
N CYS A 119 9.57 -28.77 -4.92
CA CYS A 119 10.19 -29.96 -4.31
C CYS A 119 11.35 -30.48 -5.16
N HIS A 120 12.46 -30.87 -4.51
CA HIS A 120 13.62 -31.57 -5.10
C HIS A 120 14.44 -30.78 -6.14
N GLY A 121 15.04 -29.66 -5.74
CA GLY A 121 16.24 -29.15 -6.42
C GLY A 121 16.08 -28.65 -7.86
N GLY A 122 14.89 -28.22 -8.26
CA GLY A 122 14.66 -27.55 -9.54
C GLY A 122 13.18 -27.31 -9.77
N ASP A 123 12.83 -26.14 -10.28
CA ASP A 123 11.48 -25.81 -10.73
C ASP A 123 10.99 -26.90 -11.70
N LEU A 124 9.85 -27.52 -11.41
CA LEU A 124 9.18 -28.38 -12.39
C LEU A 124 8.55 -27.46 -13.45
N ALA A 125 9.22 -27.39 -14.60
CA ALA A 125 8.80 -26.68 -15.81
C ALA A 125 7.48 -27.22 -16.40
#